data_AF-A0A6B1ICI7-F1
#
_entry.id   AF-A0A6B1ICI7-F1
#
_cell.length_a   1.000
_cell.length_b   1.000
_cell.length_c   1.000
_cell.angle_alpha   90.00
_cell.angle_beta   90.00
_cell.angle_gamma   90.00
#
_symmetry.space_group_name_H-M   'P 1'
#
loop_
_entity.id
_entity.type
_entity.pdbx_description
1 polymer ?
#
loop_
_entity_poly.entity_id
_entity_poly.type
_entity_poly.pdbx_seq_one_letter_code
_entity_poly.pdbx_strand_id
1 'polypeptide(L)'
;RPYPPPVVHSDCEKVWLFFFNVFLNTEIYIRDPDSAIDEQEFFHWDLCGHLVLRGVMDEEWLVAANEAIDKNPDRISHGGSAAGDSTPLAGTGVGRSSMGNPWALPAPYGEPFQRMIANPALVQRMNWIMGSGFECMMCSGFLSGKGSSGHFLHSAATPAKVGNHYRQQNGRVYAESLNVAWQLRDVTRADGGFVCVPGSHKTAYPMPDGIRTCDNEMGLVKHIEMKAGDVLLFLASAQAHGAYPWTGEQNRRMIFFQYRSRNMYAP
;
A
#
# COMPACT_ATOMS: atom_id res chain seq x y z
N ARG A 1 20.76 7.35 -23.49
CA ARG A 1 21.78 8.40 -23.78
C ARG A 1 23.02 8.10 -22.93
N PRO A 2 24.26 8.22 -23.44
CA PRO A 2 25.45 7.61 -22.82
C PRO A 2 25.99 8.31 -21.56
N TYR A 3 25.48 9.50 -21.19
CA TYR A 3 25.79 10.17 -19.94
C TYR A 3 24.56 10.96 -19.49
N PRO A 4 24.12 10.90 -18.22
CA PRO A 4 23.09 11.81 -17.76
C PRO A 4 23.63 13.25 -17.87
N PRO A 5 22.87 14.20 -18.46
CA PRO A 5 23.25 15.61 -18.40
C PRO A 5 23.36 16.06 -16.94
N PRO A 6 24.16 17.08 -16.62
CA PRO A 6 24.31 17.54 -15.24
C PRO A 6 22.94 17.95 -14.68
N VAL A 7 22.61 17.48 -13.47
CA VAL A 7 21.37 17.85 -12.79
C VAL A 7 21.59 19.22 -12.15
N VAL A 8 20.73 20.16 -12.48
CA VAL A 8 20.72 21.50 -11.88
C VAL A 8 19.72 21.47 -10.72
N HIS A 9 20.20 21.63 -9.50
CA HIS A 9 19.34 21.82 -8.32
C HIS A 9 19.17 23.31 -8.04
N SER A 10 18.00 23.68 -7.52
CA SER A 10 17.73 25.01 -7.01
C SER A 10 16.72 24.97 -5.88
N ASP A 11 16.94 25.79 -4.85
CA ASP A 11 16.02 26.08 -3.75
C ASP A 11 15.30 27.44 -3.96
N CYS A 12 15.27 27.93 -5.20
CA CYS A 12 14.82 29.26 -5.60
C CYS A 12 15.70 30.44 -5.13
N GLU A 13 16.78 30.20 -4.37
CA GLU A 13 17.76 31.23 -3.96
C GLU A 13 19.16 30.95 -4.50
N LYS A 14 19.53 29.68 -4.63
CA LYS A 14 20.83 29.19 -5.09
C LYS A 14 20.66 28.16 -6.20
N VAL A 15 21.72 27.96 -6.96
CA VAL A 15 21.80 26.97 -8.04
C VAL A 15 23.13 26.22 -7.93
N TRP A 16 23.11 24.90 -8.01
CA TRP A 16 24.31 24.07 -8.04
C TRP A 16 24.16 22.88 -8.97
N LEU A 17 25.30 22.39 -9.48
CA LEU A 17 25.35 21.19 -10.30
C LEU A 17 25.56 19.96 -9.44
N PHE A 18 24.84 18.90 -9.75
CA PHE A 18 25.04 17.59 -9.16
C PHE A 18 25.40 16.58 -10.25
N PHE A 19 26.46 15.81 -9.99
CA PHE A 19 26.92 14.75 -10.87
C PHE A 19 26.57 13.40 -10.24
N PHE A 20 25.51 12.77 -10.70
CA PHE A 20 25.15 11.41 -10.31
C PHE A 20 24.96 10.54 -11.55
N ASN A 21 25.40 9.29 -11.46
CA ASN A 21 25.00 8.26 -12.42
C ASN A 21 23.59 7.80 -12.05
N VAL A 22 22.57 8.48 -12.58
CA VAL A 22 21.19 8.03 -12.49
C VAL A 22 20.93 7.07 -13.65
N PHE A 23 20.52 5.84 -13.35
CA PHE A 23 19.90 4.98 -14.35
C PHE A 23 18.47 5.49 -14.57
N LEU A 24 18.32 6.46 -15.47
CA LEU A 24 17.01 6.97 -15.87
C LEU A 24 16.36 5.94 -16.79
N ASN A 25 15.27 5.34 -16.33
CA ASN A 25 14.47 4.49 -17.20
C ASN A 25 13.63 5.36 -18.16
N THR A 26 14.21 5.73 -19.31
CA THR A 26 13.65 6.67 -20.30
C THR A 26 12.48 6.11 -21.13
N GLU A 27 12.07 4.87 -20.89
CA GLU A 27 11.10 4.15 -21.73
C GLU A 27 9.64 4.50 -21.44
N ILE A 28 9.33 5.66 -20.85
CA ILE A 28 7.94 6.12 -20.65
C ILE A 28 7.15 6.18 -21.98
N TYR A 29 7.87 6.26 -23.10
CA TYR A 29 7.34 6.38 -24.46
C TYR A 29 7.25 5.06 -25.24
N ILE A 30 7.76 3.95 -24.71
CA ILE A 30 7.82 2.66 -25.42
C ILE A 30 7.25 1.59 -24.50
N ARG A 31 6.27 0.81 -24.99
CA ARG A 31 5.81 -0.38 -24.28
C ARG A 31 6.98 -1.32 -24.13
N ASP A 32 7.35 -1.62 -22.89
CA ASP A 32 8.43 -2.54 -22.56
C ASP A 32 7.96 -3.97 -22.84
N PRO A 33 8.44 -4.61 -23.93
CA PRO A 33 8.00 -5.95 -24.30
C PRO A 33 8.49 -7.02 -23.32
N ASP A 34 9.51 -6.72 -22.51
CA ASP A 34 10.16 -7.64 -21.58
C ASP A 34 9.64 -7.47 -20.14
N SER A 35 8.72 -6.53 -19.92
CA SER A 35 8.10 -6.27 -18.60
C SER A 35 7.26 -7.43 -18.05
N ALA A 36 7.01 -8.47 -18.85
CA ALA A 36 6.24 -9.67 -18.48
C ALA A 36 4.90 -9.34 -17.76
N ILE A 37 4.29 -8.24 -18.16
CA ILE A 37 3.03 -7.74 -17.60
C ILE A 37 1.88 -8.64 -18.06
N ASP A 38 1.07 -9.10 -17.11
CA ASP A 38 -0.25 -9.64 -17.41
C ASP A 38 -1.20 -8.49 -17.80
N GLU A 39 -1.72 -8.51 -19.02
CA GLU A 39 -2.55 -7.42 -19.54
C GLU A 39 -3.86 -7.23 -18.78
N GLN A 40 -4.42 -8.30 -18.19
CA GLN A 40 -5.65 -8.21 -17.39
C GLN A 40 -5.37 -7.58 -16.04
N GLU A 41 -4.28 -7.97 -15.37
CA GLU A 41 -3.83 -7.31 -14.15
C GLU A 41 -3.53 -5.84 -14.40
N PHE A 42 -2.88 -5.53 -15.52
CA PHE A 42 -2.53 -4.16 -15.88
C PHE A 42 -3.75 -3.30 -16.19
N PHE A 43 -4.73 -3.84 -16.90
CA PHE A 43 -6.01 -3.18 -17.13
C PHE A 43 -6.75 -2.92 -15.82
N HIS A 44 -6.80 -3.92 -14.92
CA HIS A 44 -7.40 -3.77 -13.61
C HIS A 44 -6.67 -2.71 -12.78
N TRP A 45 -5.35 -2.74 -12.73
CA TRP A 45 -4.52 -1.76 -12.03
C TRP A 45 -4.77 -0.35 -12.55
N ASP A 46 -4.79 -0.16 -13.88
CA ASP A 46 -5.06 1.13 -14.47
C ASP A 46 -6.41 1.68 -14.01
N LEU A 47 -7.46 0.88 -14.14
CA LEU A 47 -8.82 1.28 -13.78
C LEU A 47 -8.96 1.53 -12.27
N CYS A 48 -8.36 0.67 -11.45
CA CYS A 48 -8.71 0.54 -10.05
C CYS A 48 -7.68 1.11 -9.07
N GLY A 49 -6.41 1.22 -9.46
CA GLY A 49 -5.28 1.68 -8.63
C GLY A 49 -4.78 0.69 -7.58
N HIS A 50 -5.32 -0.54 -7.59
CA HIS A 50 -4.95 -1.63 -6.69
C HIS A 50 -4.96 -2.97 -7.42
N LEU A 51 -4.37 -3.99 -6.81
CA LEU A 51 -4.33 -5.36 -7.29
C LEU A 51 -4.28 -6.33 -6.11
N VAL A 52 -4.98 -7.47 -6.20
CA VAL A 52 -4.90 -8.56 -5.22
C VAL A 52 -4.23 -9.75 -5.86
N LEU A 53 -3.08 -10.17 -5.33
CA LEU A 53 -2.42 -11.41 -5.67
C LEU A 53 -2.97 -12.51 -4.75
N ARG A 54 -3.51 -13.56 -5.34
CA ARG A 54 -4.20 -14.62 -4.58
C ARG A 54 -3.24 -15.73 -4.18
N GLY A 55 -3.36 -16.20 -2.93
CA GLY A 55 -2.67 -17.41 -2.45
C GLY A 55 -1.15 -17.39 -2.60
N VAL A 56 -0.52 -16.23 -2.34
CA VAL A 56 0.94 -16.08 -2.45
C VAL A 56 1.67 -16.80 -1.32
N MET A 57 1.07 -16.83 -0.12
CA MET A 57 1.63 -17.55 1.02
C MET A 57 1.11 -18.98 1.07
N ASP A 58 2.02 -19.93 1.28
CA ASP A 58 1.67 -21.30 1.64
C ASP A 58 1.21 -21.41 3.10
N GLU A 59 0.64 -22.57 3.46
CA GLU A 59 0.07 -22.83 4.78
C GLU A 59 1.13 -22.79 5.90
N GLU A 60 2.30 -23.38 5.67
CA GLU A 60 3.39 -23.40 6.66
C GLU A 60 3.87 -21.98 6.99
N TRP A 61 4.02 -21.14 5.96
CA TRP A 61 4.39 -19.74 6.12
C TRP A 61 3.31 -18.95 6.86
N LEU A 62 2.04 -19.17 6.55
CA LEU A 62 0.92 -18.54 7.27
C LEU A 62 0.88 -18.93 8.75
N VAL A 63 1.12 -20.19 9.08
CA VAL A 63 1.22 -20.68 10.46
C VAL A 63 2.37 -19.99 11.17
N ALA A 64 3.57 -19.98 10.58
CA ALA A 64 4.75 -19.35 11.17
C ALA A 64 4.56 -17.84 11.42
N ALA A 65 3.96 -17.11 10.46
CA ALA A 65 3.68 -15.68 10.61
C ALA A 65 2.64 -15.38 11.70
N ASN A 66 1.59 -16.21 11.81
CA ASN A 66 0.61 -16.07 12.88
C ASN A 66 1.21 -16.41 14.25
N GLU A 67 1.96 -17.51 14.34
CA GLU A 67 2.65 -17.91 15.57
C GLU A 67 3.62 -16.83 16.05
N ALA A 68 4.37 -16.19 15.14
CA ALA A 68 5.25 -15.10 15.48
C ALA A 68 4.51 -13.92 16.16
N ILE A 69 3.28 -13.60 15.72
CA ILE A 69 2.45 -12.59 16.41
C ILE A 69 2.01 -13.11 17.78
N ASP A 70 1.52 -14.36 17.85
CA ASP A 70 0.99 -14.96 19.07
C ASP A 70 2.04 -15.13 20.18
N LYS A 71 3.30 -15.37 19.80
CA LYS A 71 4.43 -15.55 20.73
C LYS A 71 5.06 -14.23 21.20
N ASN A 72 4.66 -13.10 20.63
CA ASN A 72 5.21 -11.78 20.95
C ASN A 72 4.10 -10.75 21.29
N PRO A 73 3.19 -11.06 22.24
CA PRO A 73 2.08 -10.17 22.58
C PRO A 73 2.54 -8.85 23.22
N ASP A 74 3.70 -8.85 23.88
CA ASP A 74 4.35 -7.69 24.48
C ASP A 74 4.80 -6.64 23.45
N ARG A 75 4.90 -7.05 22.17
CA ARG A 75 5.25 -6.19 21.04
C ARG A 75 4.03 -5.51 20.40
N ILE A 76 2.82 -5.83 20.87
CA ILE A 76 1.57 -5.28 20.37
C ILE A 76 1.22 -4.01 21.16
N SER A 77 1.12 -2.90 20.46
CA SER A 77 0.60 -1.65 21.01
C SER A 77 -0.90 -1.52 20.72
N HIS A 78 -1.63 -0.93 21.65
CA HIS A 78 -3.04 -0.58 21.48
C HIS A 78 -3.17 0.93 21.31
N GLY A 79 -3.45 1.35 20.09
CA GLY A 79 -3.62 2.75 19.71
C GLY A 79 -5.06 3.23 19.83
N GLY A 80 -5.28 4.51 19.49
CA GLY A 80 -6.60 5.12 19.45
C GLY A 80 -7.40 4.80 18.18
N SER A 81 -8.44 5.59 17.95
CA SER A 81 -9.23 5.50 16.73
C SER A 81 -8.56 6.20 15.55
N ALA A 82 -8.62 5.60 14.36
CA ALA A 82 -8.25 6.25 13.10
C ALA A 82 -9.46 6.74 12.29
N ALA A 83 -10.66 6.75 12.89
CA ALA A 83 -11.88 7.21 12.23
C ALA A 83 -11.90 8.73 11.99
N GLY A 84 -11.10 9.50 12.74
CA GLY A 84 -11.18 10.96 12.71
C GLY A 84 -12.53 11.43 13.22
N ASP A 85 -13.18 12.30 12.44
CA ASP A 85 -14.54 12.83 12.64
C ASP A 85 -15.65 11.93 12.03
N SER A 86 -15.30 10.79 11.44
CA SER A 86 -16.28 9.86 10.87
C SER A 86 -17.04 9.10 11.96
N THR A 87 -18.37 9.23 11.94
CA THR A 87 -19.25 8.40 12.78
C THR A 87 -19.35 6.95 12.26
N PRO A 88 -19.55 6.67 10.96
CA PRO A 88 -19.62 5.31 10.43
C PRO A 88 -18.36 4.49 10.66
N LEU A 89 -17.19 5.15 10.73
CA LEU A 89 -15.91 4.48 10.88
C LEU A 89 -15.45 4.39 12.35
N ALA A 90 -16.23 4.88 13.32
CA ALA A 90 -15.84 4.95 14.73
C ALA A 90 -15.63 3.57 15.39
N GLY A 91 -16.27 2.52 14.87
CA GLY A 91 -16.34 1.23 15.54
C GLY A 91 -17.12 1.31 16.85
N THR A 92 -16.79 0.45 17.82
CA THR A 92 -17.47 0.40 19.14
C THR A 92 -16.60 0.94 20.27
N GLY A 93 -15.67 1.85 19.96
CA GLY A 93 -14.73 2.41 20.93
C GLY A 93 -13.51 1.53 21.22
N VAL A 94 -13.34 0.40 20.53
CA VAL A 94 -12.11 -0.39 20.62
C VAL A 94 -11.04 0.27 19.75
N GLY A 95 -9.86 0.47 20.33
CA GLY A 95 -8.71 1.03 19.62
C GLY A 95 -8.16 0.10 18.54
N ARG A 96 -7.30 0.63 17.66
CA ARG A 96 -6.58 -0.19 16.68
C ARG A 96 -5.29 -0.71 17.29
N SER A 97 -5.04 -2.02 17.19
CA SER A 97 -3.80 -2.62 17.68
C SER A 97 -2.78 -2.78 16.55
N SER A 98 -1.50 -2.63 16.87
CA SER A 98 -0.43 -2.74 15.89
C SER A 98 0.85 -3.34 16.47
N MET A 99 1.68 -3.92 15.61
CA MET A 99 3.02 -4.38 15.94
C MET A 99 4.02 -3.69 14.99
N GLY A 100 4.93 -2.89 15.55
CA GLY A 100 5.96 -2.20 14.77
C GLY A 100 7.11 -3.14 14.40
N ASN A 101 7.57 -3.06 13.14
CA ASN A 101 8.73 -3.78 12.63
C ASN A 101 8.76 -5.30 12.96
N PRO A 102 7.71 -6.07 12.63
CA PRO A 102 7.65 -7.51 12.92
C PRO A 102 8.81 -8.30 12.30
N TRP A 103 9.34 -7.88 11.16
CA TRP A 103 10.57 -8.42 10.53
C TRP A 103 11.85 -8.34 11.38
N ALA A 104 11.87 -7.49 12.41
CA ALA A 104 13.00 -7.33 13.31
C ALA A 104 12.82 -8.11 14.63
N LEU A 105 11.79 -8.95 14.74
CA LEU A 105 11.64 -9.83 15.91
C LEU A 105 12.83 -10.80 15.99
N PRO A 106 13.28 -11.18 17.21
CA PRO A 106 14.32 -12.18 17.37
C PRO A 106 13.95 -13.51 16.70
N ALA A 107 14.97 -14.24 16.24
CA ALA A 107 14.77 -15.56 15.68
C ALA A 107 14.01 -16.47 16.68
N PRO A 108 13.04 -17.27 16.21
CA PRO A 108 12.68 -17.49 14.81
C PRO A 108 11.63 -16.50 14.26
N TYR A 109 11.08 -15.61 15.08
CA TYR A 109 9.82 -14.91 14.79
C TYR A 109 9.91 -13.77 13.76
N GLY A 110 11.10 -13.28 13.43
CA GLY A 110 11.28 -12.26 12.39
C GLY A 110 11.25 -12.81 10.96
N GLU A 111 11.68 -14.07 10.78
CA GLU A 111 11.92 -14.69 9.47
C GLU A 111 10.66 -14.67 8.56
N PRO A 112 9.45 -15.01 9.05
CA PRO A 112 8.27 -15.03 8.19
C PRO A 112 7.95 -13.68 7.55
N PHE A 113 8.29 -12.58 8.22
CA PHE A 113 8.04 -11.23 7.70
C PHE A 113 9.18 -10.74 6.80
N GLN A 114 10.41 -11.22 7.01
CA GLN A 114 11.54 -10.94 6.13
C GLN A 114 11.30 -11.52 4.72
N ARG A 115 10.72 -12.72 4.63
CA ARG A 115 10.30 -13.36 3.37
C ARG A 115 9.34 -12.49 2.53
N MET A 116 8.58 -11.59 3.16
CA MET A 116 7.60 -10.73 2.47
C MET A 116 8.25 -9.57 1.72
N ILE A 117 9.40 -9.07 2.18
CA ILE A 117 10.00 -7.79 1.75
C ILE A 117 10.32 -7.77 0.25
N ALA A 118 10.79 -8.90 -0.28
CA ALA A 118 11.23 -9.03 -1.67
C ALA A 118 10.73 -10.34 -2.29
N ASN A 119 9.52 -10.79 -1.91
CA ASN A 119 8.94 -11.99 -2.49
C ASN A 119 8.84 -11.86 -4.03
N PRO A 120 9.23 -12.87 -4.82
CA PRO A 120 9.24 -12.77 -6.29
C PRO A 120 7.89 -12.39 -6.90
N ALA A 121 6.76 -12.88 -6.35
CA ALA A 121 5.42 -12.55 -6.85
C ALA A 121 5.11 -11.05 -6.68
N LEU A 122 5.58 -10.45 -5.59
CA LEU A 122 5.49 -9.02 -5.32
C LEU A 122 6.45 -8.23 -6.24
N VAL A 123 7.73 -8.60 -6.26
CA VAL A 123 8.78 -7.88 -7.00
C VAL A 123 8.47 -7.81 -8.50
N GLN A 124 7.92 -8.88 -9.08
CA GLN A 124 7.48 -8.89 -10.48
C GLN A 124 6.51 -7.74 -10.78
N ARG A 125 5.55 -7.47 -9.88
CA ARG A 125 4.57 -6.38 -10.05
C ARG A 125 5.18 -5.02 -9.74
N MET A 126 6.00 -4.93 -8.69
CA MET A 126 6.67 -3.69 -8.33
C MET A 126 7.59 -3.16 -9.45
N ASN A 127 8.22 -4.03 -10.24
CA ASN A 127 9.07 -3.62 -11.36
C ASN A 127 8.32 -2.78 -12.40
N TRP A 128 7.07 -3.11 -12.73
CA TRP A 128 6.28 -2.33 -13.68
C TRP A 128 5.42 -1.24 -13.02
N ILE A 129 5.16 -1.32 -11.70
CA ILE A 129 4.45 -0.29 -10.91
C ILE A 129 5.36 0.89 -10.52
N MET A 130 6.57 0.60 -10.07
CA MET A 130 7.48 1.56 -9.42
C MET A 130 8.78 1.78 -10.19
N GLY A 131 9.04 0.99 -11.24
CA GLY A 131 10.24 1.06 -12.05
C GLY A 131 11.47 0.39 -11.41
N SER A 132 12.66 0.85 -11.81
CA SER A 132 13.96 0.19 -11.56
C SER A 132 14.54 0.46 -10.17
N GLY A 133 13.76 0.18 -9.12
CA GLY A 133 14.24 0.19 -7.74
C GLY A 133 13.25 0.84 -6.78
N PHE A 134 13.11 0.24 -5.60
CA PHE A 134 12.20 0.67 -4.56
C PHE A 134 12.80 0.42 -3.17
N GLU A 135 12.48 1.31 -2.25
CA GLU A 135 12.95 1.32 -0.87
C GLU A 135 11.80 0.93 0.06
N CYS A 136 12.01 -0.07 0.91
CA CYS A 136 11.05 -0.46 1.95
C CYS A 136 11.16 0.52 3.12
N MET A 137 10.17 1.38 3.29
CA MET A 137 10.18 2.50 4.24
C MET A 137 9.60 2.12 5.60
N MET A 138 8.57 1.28 5.61
CA MET A 138 7.81 0.93 6.81
C MET A 138 7.40 -0.54 6.79
N CYS A 139 7.32 -1.15 7.97
CA CYS A 139 6.74 -2.47 8.20
C CYS A 139 5.91 -2.45 9.48
N SER A 140 4.63 -2.80 9.41
CA SER A 140 3.74 -2.82 10.57
C SER A 140 2.70 -3.94 10.48
N GLY A 141 2.49 -4.68 11.56
CA GLY A 141 1.34 -5.57 11.69
C GLY A 141 0.11 -4.76 12.14
N PHE A 142 -1.00 -4.85 11.43
CA PHE A 142 -2.29 -4.33 11.91
C PHE A 142 -3.13 -5.50 12.45
N LEU A 143 -3.47 -5.40 13.74
CA LEU A 143 -3.94 -6.50 14.58
C LEU A 143 -5.30 -6.17 15.23
N SER A 144 -6.20 -5.54 14.48
CA SER A 144 -7.47 -5.00 14.98
C SER A 144 -8.39 -6.10 15.52
N GLY A 145 -8.91 -5.89 16.74
CA GLY A 145 -9.91 -6.79 17.33
C GLY A 145 -11.33 -6.38 16.98
N LYS A 146 -12.31 -7.22 17.32
CA LYS A 146 -13.73 -6.91 17.11
C LYS A 146 -14.10 -5.59 17.76
N GLY A 147 -14.82 -4.74 17.02
CA GLY A 147 -15.21 -3.41 17.43
C GLY A 147 -14.15 -2.34 17.19
N SER A 148 -12.95 -2.70 16.72
CA SER A 148 -11.91 -1.73 16.39
C SER A 148 -12.40 -0.74 15.35
N SER A 149 -12.04 0.54 15.53
CA SER A 149 -12.41 1.55 14.56
C SER A 149 -11.77 1.33 13.18
N GLY A 150 -12.42 1.91 12.17
CA GLY A 150 -11.93 1.98 10.81
C GLY A 150 -10.84 3.04 10.64
N HIS A 151 -10.66 3.48 9.40
CA HIS A 151 -9.77 4.56 9.01
C HIS A 151 -10.47 5.40 7.94
N PHE A 152 -10.65 6.70 8.20
CA PHE A 152 -11.21 7.61 7.20
C PHE A 152 -10.41 7.52 5.89
N LEU A 153 -11.12 7.71 4.77
CA LEU A 153 -10.47 7.62 3.47
C LEU A 153 -9.51 8.79 3.31
N HIS A 154 -8.32 8.53 2.81
CA HIS A 154 -7.27 9.53 2.65
C HIS A 154 -6.44 9.23 1.39
N SER A 155 -5.51 10.13 1.06
CA SER A 155 -4.54 9.94 -0.03
C SER A 155 -5.14 9.85 -1.44
N ALA A 156 -6.18 10.64 -1.73
CA ALA A 156 -6.61 10.85 -3.11
C ALA A 156 -5.56 11.61 -3.94
N ALA A 157 -5.66 11.56 -5.27
CA ALA A 157 -4.73 12.26 -6.17
C ALA A 157 -4.83 13.79 -6.12
N THR A 158 -6.00 14.33 -5.73
CA THR A 158 -6.23 15.80 -5.69
C THR A 158 -6.52 16.27 -4.25
N PRO A 159 -5.87 17.36 -3.78
CA PRO A 159 -4.87 18.17 -4.49
C PRO A 159 -3.55 17.42 -4.71
N ALA A 160 -2.84 17.78 -5.78
CA ALA A 160 -1.53 17.22 -6.05
C ALA A 160 -0.54 17.67 -4.98
N LYS A 161 0.32 16.75 -4.53
CA LYS A 161 1.38 16.96 -3.55
C LYS A 161 2.55 16.06 -3.87
N VAL A 162 3.72 16.42 -3.36
CA VAL A 162 4.88 15.52 -3.37
C VAL A 162 4.48 14.17 -2.76
N GLY A 163 4.73 13.08 -3.46
CA GLY A 163 4.39 11.73 -3.01
C GLY A 163 3.15 11.12 -3.65
N ASN A 164 2.20 11.91 -4.18
CA ASN A 164 0.93 11.38 -4.74
C ASN A 164 0.85 11.39 -6.27
N HIS A 165 1.97 11.56 -6.95
CA HIS A 165 1.98 11.49 -8.40
C HIS A 165 1.77 10.04 -8.86
N TYR A 166 0.82 9.90 -9.78
CA TYR A 166 0.55 8.69 -10.52
C TYR A 166 0.51 9.01 -12.00
N ARG A 167 1.27 8.29 -12.80
CA ARG A 167 1.12 8.30 -14.25
C ARG A 167 1.22 6.89 -14.79
N GLN A 168 0.32 6.54 -15.68
CA GLN A 168 0.46 5.34 -16.48
C GLN A 168 0.49 5.73 -17.95
N GLN A 169 1.47 5.23 -18.68
CA GLN A 169 1.62 5.49 -20.10
C GLN A 169 2.42 4.35 -20.75
N ASN A 170 1.97 3.89 -21.92
CA ASN A 170 2.67 2.88 -22.73
C ASN A 170 3.09 1.63 -21.94
N GLY A 171 2.18 0.99 -21.23
CA GLY A 171 2.51 -0.24 -20.50
C GLY A 171 3.38 -0.03 -19.25
N ARG A 172 3.57 1.21 -18.81
CA ARG A 172 4.42 1.55 -17.65
C ARG A 172 3.68 2.41 -16.66
N VAL A 173 3.86 2.08 -15.39
CA VAL A 173 3.29 2.83 -14.27
C VAL A 173 4.42 3.54 -13.53
N TYR A 174 4.11 4.76 -13.14
CA TYR A 174 4.95 5.68 -12.39
C TYR A 174 4.18 6.03 -11.11
N ALA A 175 4.28 5.15 -10.12
CA ALA A 175 3.77 5.36 -8.78
C ALA A 175 4.91 5.63 -7.79
N GLU A 176 4.94 6.81 -7.19
CA GLU A 176 6.00 7.19 -6.24
C GLU A 176 5.97 6.37 -4.96
N SER A 177 4.78 6.05 -4.45
CA SER A 177 4.58 5.32 -3.19
C SER A 177 3.55 4.21 -3.35
N LEU A 178 3.90 3.03 -2.86
CA LEU A 178 3.09 1.82 -2.95
C LEU A 178 2.94 1.19 -1.57
N ASN A 179 1.70 0.84 -1.22
CA ASN A 179 1.42 0.06 -0.02
C ASN A 179 1.19 -1.40 -0.42
N VAL A 180 1.69 -2.30 0.41
CA VAL A 180 1.55 -3.75 0.24
C VAL A 180 1.04 -4.34 1.54
N ALA A 181 -0.12 -4.99 1.51
CA ALA A 181 -0.75 -5.61 2.66
C ALA A 181 -0.82 -7.12 2.47
N TRP A 182 -0.03 -7.85 3.26
CA TRP A 182 -0.04 -9.30 3.33
C TRP A 182 -1.10 -9.75 4.32
N GLN A 183 -2.08 -10.50 3.85
CA GLN A 183 -3.23 -10.88 4.66
C GLN A 183 -2.97 -12.21 5.39
N LEU A 184 -3.07 -12.22 6.72
CA LEU A 184 -2.76 -13.42 7.53
C LEU A 184 -4.01 -14.17 8.02
N ARG A 185 -5.20 -13.62 7.77
CA ARG A 185 -6.51 -14.18 8.12
C ARG A 185 -7.52 -13.84 7.04
N ASP A 186 -8.56 -14.65 6.89
CA ASP A 186 -9.66 -14.33 5.99
C ASP A 186 -10.32 -12.99 6.36
N VAL A 187 -10.72 -12.23 5.34
CA VAL A 187 -11.51 -11.01 5.43
C VAL A 187 -12.66 -11.14 4.46
N THR A 188 -13.86 -11.30 5.01
CA THR A 188 -15.11 -11.37 4.25
C THR A 188 -15.76 -9.99 4.18
N ARG A 189 -16.79 -9.81 3.32
CA ARG A 189 -17.53 -8.55 3.27
C ARG A 189 -18.09 -8.10 4.63
N ALA A 190 -18.43 -9.06 5.49
CA ALA A 190 -19.10 -8.79 6.75
C ALA A 190 -18.15 -8.34 7.87
N ASP A 191 -16.84 -8.52 7.71
CA ASP A 191 -15.86 -8.27 8.78
C ASP A 191 -15.37 -6.81 8.83
N GLY A 192 -15.61 -6.04 7.76
CA GLY A 192 -14.93 -4.76 7.52
C GLY A 192 -13.47 -4.94 7.13
N GLY A 193 -12.66 -3.88 7.21
CA GLY A 193 -11.28 -3.92 6.71
C GLY A 193 -11.05 -2.99 5.52
N PHE A 194 -10.08 -3.31 4.66
CA PHE A 194 -9.55 -2.37 3.65
C PHE A 194 -10.61 -1.93 2.65
N VAL A 195 -10.74 -0.61 2.47
CA VAL A 195 -11.60 -0.01 1.45
C VAL A 195 -10.82 0.96 0.57
N CYS A 196 -11.31 1.15 -0.65
CA CYS A 196 -10.78 2.15 -1.57
C CYS A 196 -11.87 2.73 -2.48
N VAL A 197 -11.54 3.83 -3.17
CA VAL A 197 -12.33 4.36 -4.28
C VAL A 197 -11.58 4.09 -5.58
N PRO A 198 -11.97 3.08 -6.38
CA PRO A 198 -11.36 2.83 -7.68
C PRO A 198 -11.38 4.06 -8.58
N GLY A 199 -10.27 4.34 -9.26
CA GLY A 199 -10.15 5.50 -10.17
C GLY A 199 -9.83 6.84 -9.48
N SER A 200 -9.86 6.91 -8.15
CA SER A 200 -9.54 8.15 -7.39
C SER A 200 -8.10 8.63 -7.58
N HIS A 201 -7.22 7.79 -8.10
CA HIS A 201 -5.85 8.13 -8.51
C HIS A 201 -5.75 8.93 -9.80
N LYS A 202 -6.88 9.18 -10.47
CA LYS A 202 -6.98 9.93 -11.72
C LYS A 202 -7.90 11.15 -11.62
N THR A 203 -8.46 11.44 -10.43
CA THR A 203 -9.42 12.54 -10.28
C THR A 203 -8.71 13.89 -10.30
N ALA A 204 -9.34 14.86 -10.96
CA ALA A 204 -8.90 16.26 -10.98
C ALA A 204 -9.60 17.14 -9.92
N TYR A 205 -10.44 16.53 -9.08
CA TYR A 205 -11.22 17.20 -8.04
C TYR A 205 -10.94 16.58 -6.68
N PRO A 206 -10.96 17.37 -5.59
CA PRO A 206 -10.84 16.84 -4.24
C PRO A 206 -11.90 15.79 -3.93
N MET A 207 -11.55 14.82 -3.09
CA MET A 207 -12.51 13.83 -2.60
C MET A 207 -13.59 14.52 -1.74
N PRO A 208 -14.89 14.29 -2.02
CA PRO A 208 -15.98 14.77 -1.18
C PRO A 208 -15.87 14.27 0.27
N ASP A 209 -16.23 15.10 1.24
CA ASP A 209 -16.16 14.74 2.66
C ASP A 209 -17.02 13.52 3.01
N GLY A 210 -18.20 13.38 2.41
CA GLY A 210 -19.05 12.20 2.64
C GLY A 210 -18.41 10.87 2.22
N ILE A 211 -17.49 10.89 1.25
CA ILE A 211 -16.67 9.73 0.87
C ILE A 211 -15.53 9.55 1.87
N ARG A 212 -14.86 10.66 2.27
CA ARG A 212 -13.80 10.66 3.29
C ARG A 212 -14.26 9.98 4.58
N THR A 213 -15.46 10.32 5.05
CA THR A 213 -16.04 9.83 6.31
C THR A 213 -16.91 8.59 6.15
N CYS A 214 -17.19 8.13 4.92
CA CYS A 214 -18.18 7.11 4.64
C CYS A 214 -19.62 7.44 5.10
N ASP A 215 -19.96 8.71 5.36
CA ASP A 215 -21.35 9.13 5.64
C ASP A 215 -22.22 9.10 4.38
N ASN A 216 -21.62 9.39 3.22
CA ASN A 216 -22.25 9.26 1.91
C ASN A 216 -21.22 8.82 0.88
N GLU A 217 -21.12 7.52 0.70
CA GLU A 217 -20.13 6.90 -0.18
C GLU A 217 -20.44 7.04 -1.67
N MET A 218 -21.64 7.49 -2.04
CA MET A 218 -22.11 7.59 -3.42
C MET A 218 -22.04 6.25 -4.21
N GLY A 219 -21.91 5.11 -3.52
CA GLY A 219 -21.68 3.79 -4.12
C GLY A 219 -20.27 3.57 -4.69
N LEU A 220 -19.34 4.50 -4.43
CA LEU A 220 -17.98 4.53 -4.99
C LEU A 220 -16.94 3.83 -4.12
N VAL A 221 -17.18 3.72 -2.81
CA VAL A 221 -16.30 2.99 -1.89
C VAL A 221 -16.46 1.48 -2.12
N LYS A 222 -15.33 0.79 -2.27
CA LYS A 222 -15.27 -0.67 -2.46
C LYS A 222 -14.49 -1.30 -1.32
N HIS A 223 -15.12 -2.27 -0.67
CA HIS A 223 -14.48 -3.17 0.26
C HIS A 223 -13.86 -4.34 -0.48
N ILE A 224 -12.58 -4.64 -0.18
CA ILE A 224 -11.83 -5.68 -0.88
C ILE A 224 -11.68 -6.91 0.03
N GLU A 225 -12.34 -7.99 -0.36
CA GLU A 225 -12.26 -9.28 0.32
C GLU A 225 -10.96 -10.01 -0.01
N MET A 226 -10.39 -10.64 1.01
CA MET A 226 -9.11 -11.34 0.90
C MET A 226 -9.17 -12.64 1.71
N LYS A 227 -8.42 -13.64 1.24
CA LYS A 227 -8.14 -14.86 1.98
C LYS A 227 -6.80 -14.75 2.69
N ALA A 228 -6.63 -15.55 3.74
CA ALA A 228 -5.30 -15.74 4.33
C ALA A 228 -4.32 -16.17 3.22
N GLY A 229 -3.20 -15.48 3.12
CA GLY A 229 -2.17 -15.70 2.11
C GLY A 229 -2.28 -14.83 0.86
N ASP A 230 -3.35 -14.02 0.74
CA ASP A 230 -3.44 -13.00 -0.30
C ASP A 230 -2.54 -11.80 -0.01
N VAL A 231 -2.18 -11.07 -1.08
CA VAL A 231 -1.41 -9.82 -1.00
C VAL A 231 -2.13 -8.73 -1.77
N LEU A 232 -2.46 -7.64 -1.09
CA LEU A 232 -3.04 -6.45 -1.71
C LEU A 232 -1.94 -5.42 -1.96
N LEU A 233 -1.82 -4.97 -3.21
CA LEU A 233 -1.01 -3.83 -3.62
C LEU A 233 -1.95 -2.67 -3.91
N PHE A 234 -1.65 -1.47 -3.43
CA PHE A 234 -2.46 -0.28 -3.74
C PHE A 234 -1.64 1.01 -3.64
N LEU A 235 -2.01 2.01 -4.43
CA LEU A 235 -1.33 3.31 -4.45
C LEU A 235 -1.42 3.98 -3.07
N ALA A 236 -0.27 4.19 -2.43
CA ALA A 236 -0.20 4.65 -1.05
C ALA A 236 -0.62 6.10 -0.86
N SER A 237 -0.38 6.91 -1.88
CA SER A 237 -0.51 8.36 -1.78
C SER A 237 -1.46 8.94 -2.82
N ALA A 238 -1.82 8.17 -3.87
CA ALA A 238 -2.62 8.65 -5.00
C ALA A 238 -4.05 8.07 -5.04
N GLN A 239 -4.32 6.91 -4.44
CA GLN A 239 -5.67 6.35 -4.40
C GLN A 239 -6.32 6.63 -3.06
N ALA A 240 -7.54 7.16 -3.07
CA ALA A 240 -8.37 7.26 -1.88
C ALA A 240 -8.62 5.86 -1.28
N HIS A 241 -8.15 5.66 -0.05
CA HIS A 241 -8.29 4.39 0.66
C HIS A 241 -8.41 4.60 2.16
N GLY A 242 -8.94 3.59 2.85
CA GLY A 242 -9.20 3.61 4.28
C GLY A 242 -9.48 2.21 4.79
N ALA A 243 -10.25 2.13 5.89
CA ALA A 243 -10.76 0.85 6.35
C ALA A 243 -12.14 1.02 7.00
N TYR A 244 -13.05 0.09 6.75
CA TYR A 244 -14.23 -0.07 7.58
C TYR A 244 -13.86 -0.55 9.00
N PRO A 245 -14.68 -0.22 10.02
CA PRO A 245 -14.54 -0.79 11.34
C PRO A 245 -14.51 -2.31 11.30
N TRP A 246 -13.76 -2.91 12.20
CA TRP A 246 -13.67 -4.36 12.25
C TRP A 246 -14.81 -4.95 13.08
N THR A 247 -15.58 -5.84 12.48
CA THR A 247 -16.73 -6.53 13.07
C THR A 247 -16.54 -8.04 13.18
N GLY A 248 -15.50 -8.58 12.53
CA GLY A 248 -15.18 -10.01 12.56
C GLY A 248 -14.83 -10.52 13.96
N GLU A 249 -15.20 -11.76 14.26
CA GLU A 249 -14.96 -12.38 15.58
C GLU A 249 -13.47 -12.63 15.84
N GLN A 250 -12.72 -13.00 14.79
CA GLN A 250 -11.27 -13.14 14.88
C GLN A 250 -10.61 -11.78 14.68
N ASN A 251 -9.50 -11.54 15.37
CA ASN A 251 -8.72 -10.32 15.12
C ASN A 251 -8.26 -10.30 13.66
N ARG A 252 -8.48 -9.17 12.99
CA ARG A 252 -7.84 -8.87 11.71
C ARG A 252 -6.32 -8.98 11.91
N ARG A 253 -5.65 -9.69 11.01
CA ARG A 253 -4.18 -9.73 10.98
C ARG A 253 -3.69 -9.52 9.57
N MET A 254 -2.87 -8.49 9.40
CA MET A 254 -2.20 -8.23 8.14
C MET A 254 -0.85 -7.54 8.38
N ILE A 255 0.12 -7.78 7.51
CA ILE A 255 1.45 -7.15 7.56
C ILE A 255 1.57 -6.15 6.43
N PHE A 256 1.79 -4.90 6.83
CA PHE A 256 1.75 -3.72 5.98
C PHE A 256 3.17 -3.27 5.70
N PHE A 257 3.50 -3.16 4.43
CA PHE A 257 4.72 -2.53 3.96
C PHE A 257 4.39 -1.28 3.15
N GLN A 258 5.21 -0.25 3.31
CA GLN A 258 5.22 0.89 2.41
C GLN A 258 6.54 0.89 1.65
N TYR A 259 6.45 1.04 0.34
CA TYR A 259 7.58 1.18 -0.56
C TYR A 259 7.56 2.55 -1.24
N ARG A 260 8.75 3.10 -1.48
CA ARG A 260 8.94 4.32 -2.28
C ARG A 260 9.81 4.01 -3.50
N SER A 261 9.48 4.56 -4.66
CA SER A 261 10.32 4.44 -5.85
C SER A 261 11.59 5.27 -5.67
N ARG A 262 12.75 4.67 -5.95
CA ARG A 262 14.05 5.35 -5.83
C ARG A 262 14.29 6.37 -6.95
N ASN A 263 13.64 6.20 -8.10
CA ASN A 263 13.99 6.91 -9.33
C ASN A 263 12.95 7.94 -9.78
N MET A 264 11.85 8.12 -9.03
CA MET A 264 10.85 9.15 -9.31
C MET A 264 10.99 10.39 -8.42
N TYR A 265 11.75 10.30 -7.32
CA TYR A 265 12.10 11.42 -6.47
C TYR A 265 13.54 11.24 -5.97
N ALA A 266 14.49 11.93 -6.61
CA ALA A 266 15.77 12.22 -5.98
C ALA A 266 15.65 13.66 -5.45
N PRO A 267 15.61 13.89 -4.12
CA PRO A 267 15.74 15.24 -3.58
C PRO A 267 17.08 15.88 -4.01
#